data_AF-A0A075KDQ7-F1
#
_entry.id   AF-A0A075KDQ7-F1
#
_cell.length_a   1.000
_cell.length_b   1.000
_cell.length_c   1.000
_cell.angle_alpha   90.00
_cell.angle_beta   90.00
_cell.angle_gamma   90.00
#
_symmetry.space_group_name_H-M   'P 1'
#
loop_
_entity.id
_entity.type
_entity.pdbx_description
1 polymer ?
#
loop_
_entity_poly.entity_id
_entity_poly.type
_entity_poly.pdbx_seq_one_letter_code
_entity_poly.pdbx_strand_id
1 'polypeptide(L)'
;MEDMKNYIQQSEVLKAIAHPVRLCIVRGLINNQCNVTKMQECLNLPQSTVSQHLAKLKSAGIIEGERKGLEICYKVANQQVKDIVAILF
;
A
#
# COMPACT_ATOMS: atom_id res chain seq x y z
N MET A 1 -29.09 7.79 -0.16
CA MET A 1 -28.12 8.24 -1.19
C MET A 1 -26.72 8.36 -0.59
N GLU A 2 -26.62 8.81 0.67
CA GLU A 2 -25.39 8.85 1.47
C GLU A 2 -24.71 7.48 1.62
N ASP A 3 -25.50 6.41 1.77
CA ASP A 3 -24.97 5.03 1.92
C ASP A 3 -24.20 4.54 0.69
N MET A 4 -24.72 4.78 -0.52
CA MET A 4 -24.09 4.31 -1.76
C MET A 4 -22.72 4.98 -1.98
N LYS A 5 -22.59 6.26 -1.63
CA LYS A 5 -21.31 6.98 -1.70
C LYS A 5 -20.27 6.34 -0.77
N ASN A 6 -20.67 5.98 0.45
CA ASN A 6 -19.78 5.29 1.38
C ASN A 6 -19.37 3.91 0.86
N TYR A 7 -20.31 3.10 0.36
CA TYR A 7 -19.99 1.80 -0.25
C TYR A 7 -19.02 1.92 -1.42
N ILE A 8 -19.20 2.91 -2.30
CA ILE A 8 -18.29 3.16 -3.41
C ILE A 8 -16.89 3.48 -2.87
N GLN A 9 -16.77 4.41 -1.93
CA GLN A 9 -15.48 4.80 -1.35
C GLN A 9 -14.76 3.61 -0.69
N GLN A 10 -15.47 2.82 0.12
CA GLN A 10 -14.90 1.63 0.76
C GLN A 10 -14.50 0.58 -0.29
N SER A 11 -15.32 0.38 -1.33
CA SER A 11 -14.98 -0.55 -2.40
C SER A 11 -13.69 -0.16 -3.15
N GLU A 12 -13.44 1.14 -3.35
CA GLU A 12 -12.22 1.62 -4.01
C GLU A 12 -10.98 1.38 -3.14
N VAL A 13 -11.07 1.56 -1.82
CA VAL A 13 -9.99 1.21 -0.89
C VAL A 13 -9.70 -0.29 -0.96
N LEU A 14 -10.73 -1.13 -0.91
CA LEU A 14 -10.59 -2.59 -0.99
C LEU A 14 -10.00 -3.03 -2.33
N LYS A 15 -10.47 -2.49 -3.46
CA LYS A 15 -9.89 -2.73 -4.79
C LYS A 15 -8.43 -2.28 -4.88
N ALA A 16 -8.07 -1.22 -4.17
CA ALA A 16 -6.70 -0.71 -4.15
C ALA A 16 -5.74 -1.64 -3.40
N ILE A 17 -6.20 -2.43 -2.41
CA ILE A 17 -5.37 -3.42 -1.72
C ILE A 17 -5.54 -4.85 -2.25
N ALA A 18 -6.63 -5.19 -2.95
CA ALA A 18 -6.93 -6.53 -3.48
C ALA A 18 -6.02 -6.92 -4.67
N HIS A 19 -4.72 -7.08 -4.41
CA HIS A 19 -3.72 -7.63 -5.34
C HIS A 19 -2.55 -8.20 -4.54
N PRO A 20 -2.00 -9.37 -4.89
CA PRO A 20 -0.99 -10.05 -4.09
C PRO A 20 0.22 -9.16 -3.78
N VAL A 21 0.75 -8.48 -4.79
CA VAL A 21 1.90 -7.58 -4.63
C VAL A 21 1.60 -6.39 -3.72
N ARG A 22 0.39 -5.81 -3.82
CA ARG A 22 0.00 -4.65 -3.01
C ARG A 22 -0.24 -5.05 -1.55
N LEU A 23 -0.83 -6.22 -1.30
CA LEU A 23 -0.94 -6.77 0.06
C LEU A 23 0.44 -7.03 0.67
N CYS A 24 1.37 -7.61 -0.09
CA CYS A 24 2.73 -7.83 0.37
C CYS A 24 3.42 -6.52 0.75
N ILE A 25 3.33 -5.50 -0.12
CA ILE A 25 3.89 -4.17 0.14
C ILE A 25 3.28 -3.56 1.41
N VAL A 26 1.94 -3.52 1.51
CA VAL A 26 1.24 -2.92 2.65
C VAL A 26 1.59 -3.63 3.95
N ARG A 27 1.54 -4.97 3.98
CA ARG A 27 1.93 -5.78 5.16
C ARG A 27 3.38 -5.54 5.55
N GLY A 28 4.28 -5.52 4.57
CA GLY A 28 5.69 -5.22 4.79
C GLY A 28 5.91 -3.83 5.41
N LEU A 29 5.19 -2.82 4.92
CA LEU A 29 5.29 -1.44 5.40
C LEU A 29 4.66 -1.22 6.79
N ILE A 30 3.65 -2.03 7.16
CA ILE A 30 3.10 -2.05 8.52
C ILE A 30 4.15 -2.56 9.51
N ASN A 31 4.86 -3.63 9.15
CA ASN A 31 5.85 -4.25 10.03
C ASN A 31 7.17 -3.45 10.07
N ASN A 32 7.59 -2.89 8.94
CA ASN A 32 8.86 -2.17 8.79
C ASN A 32 8.72 -1.03 7.78
N GLN A 33 8.66 0.21 8.28
CA GLN A 33 8.62 1.41 7.44
C GLN A 33 9.87 1.51 6.55
N CYS A 34 9.73 2.20 5.40
CA CYS A 34 10.80 2.47 4.44
C CYS A 34 11.42 1.25 3.72
N ASN A 35 10.94 0.03 3.94
CA ASN A 35 11.63 -1.18 3.45
C ASN A 35 11.25 -1.62 2.01
N VAL A 36 11.12 -0.68 1.07
CA VAL A 36 10.69 -1.00 -0.30
C VAL A 36 11.74 -1.82 -1.07
N THR A 37 13.02 -1.55 -0.83
CA THR A 37 14.13 -2.24 -1.51
C THR A 37 14.17 -3.73 -1.17
N LYS A 38 14.01 -4.12 0.10
CA LYS A 38 13.91 -5.56 0.45
C LYS A 38 12.61 -6.18 -0.04
N MET A 39 11.52 -5.41 -0.14
CA MET A 39 10.27 -5.94 -0.73
C MET A 39 10.43 -6.26 -2.21
N GLN A 40 11.19 -5.46 -2.98
CA GLN A 40 11.51 -5.76 -4.37
C GLN A 40 12.25 -7.10 -4.51
N GLU A 41 13.23 -7.34 -3.64
CA GLU A 41 13.98 -8.62 -3.59
C GLU A 41 13.08 -9.79 -3.20
N CYS A 42 12.22 -9.62 -2.18
CA CYS A 42 11.29 -10.67 -1.74
C CYS A 42 10.22 -11.01 -2.79
N LEU A 43 9.79 -10.04 -3.60
CA LEU A 43 8.75 -10.22 -4.60
C LEU A 43 9.28 -10.74 -5.95
N ASN A 44 10.60 -10.70 -6.17
CA ASN A 44 11.26 -11.04 -7.44
C ASN A 44 10.61 -10.33 -8.65
N LEU A 45 10.29 -9.05 -8.47
CA LEU A 45 9.64 -8.21 -9.48
C LEU A 45 10.58 -7.12 -10.00
N PRO A 46 10.42 -6.70 -11.27
CA PRO A 46 11.09 -5.51 -11.77
C PRO A 46 10.76 -4.27 -10.94
N GLN A 47 11.75 -3.39 -10.75
CA GLN A 47 11.59 -2.14 -10.01
C GLN A 47 10.47 -1.25 -10.59
N SER A 48 10.31 -1.23 -11.92
CA SER A 48 9.24 -0.49 -12.59
C SER A 48 7.85 -0.98 -12.18
N THR A 49 7.66 -2.30 -12.07
CA THR A 49 6.41 -2.92 -11.61
C THR A 49 6.11 -2.56 -10.16
N VAL A 50 7.11 -2.65 -9.27
CA VAL A 50 6.97 -2.25 -7.87
C VAL A 50 6.60 -0.76 -7.77
N SER A 51 7.24 0.09 -8.57
CA SER A 51 6.98 1.53 -8.62
C SER A 51 5.54 1.84 -9.05
N GLN A 52 5.00 1.11 -10.03
CA GLN A 52 3.60 1.25 -10.44
C GLN A 52 2.62 0.87 -9.31
N HIS A 53 2.91 -0.20 -8.57
CA HIS A 53 2.10 -0.60 -7.42
C HIS A 53 2.14 0.44 -6.29
N LEU A 54 3.32 0.98 -5.98
CA LEU A 54 3.48 2.07 -5.00
C LEU A 54 2.72 3.32 -5.42
N ALA A 55 2.81 3.71 -6.70
CA ALA A 55 2.07 4.85 -7.24
C ALA A 55 0.56 4.67 -7.07
N LYS A 56 0.05 3.46 -7.34
CA LYS A 56 -1.39 3.16 -7.20
C LYS A 56 -1.86 3.13 -5.75
N LEU A 57 -1.03 2.63 -4.83
CA LEU A 57 -1.31 2.68 -3.39
C LEU A 57 -1.26 4.12 -2.86
N LYS A 58 -0.32 4.94 -3.35
CA LYS A 58 -0.19 6.34 -2.99
C LYS A 58 -1.37 7.17 -3.51
N SER A 59 -1.78 6.97 -4.76
CA SER A 59 -2.94 7.66 -5.34
C SER A 59 -4.25 7.30 -4.65
N ALA A 60 -4.35 6.10 -4.07
CA ALA A 60 -5.48 5.66 -3.27
C ALA A 60 -5.42 6.16 -1.80
N GLY A 61 -4.41 6.95 -1.42
CA GLY A 61 -4.23 7.47 -0.06
C GLY A 61 -3.89 6.39 0.97
N ILE A 62 -3.44 5.21 0.54
CA ILE A 62 -3.12 4.09 1.43
C ILE A 62 -1.74 4.27 2.05
N ILE A 63 -0.79 4.73 1.23
CA ILE A 63 0.59 4.96 1.64
C ILE A 63 0.99 6.40 1.38
N GLU A 64 1.94 6.87 2.18
CA GLU A 64 2.64 8.14 1.98
C GLU A 64 4.12 7.86 1.75
N GLY A 65 4.76 8.73 0.96
CA GLY A 65 6.19 8.66 0.69
C GLY A 65 6.87 9.95 1.14
N GLU A 66 7.95 9.83 1.90
CA GLU A 66 8.81 10.91 2.36
C GLU A 66 10.21 10.74 1.75
N ARG A 67 10.77 11.81 1.19
CA ARG A 67 12.12 11.77 0.63
C ARG A 67 13.15 11.81 1.77
N LYS A 68 13.99 10.79 1.87
CA LYS A 68 15.13 10.73 2.81
C LYS A 68 16.42 10.61 2.00
N GLY A 69 17.06 11.76 1.76
CA GLY A 69 18.24 11.85 0.91
C GLY A 69 17.94 11.48 -0.55
N LEU A 70 18.57 10.41 -1.03
CA LEU A 70 18.40 9.89 -2.40
C LEU A 70 17.22 8.92 -2.54
N GLU A 71 16.66 8.44 -1.43
CA GLU A 71 15.61 7.43 -1.42
C GLU A 71 14.24 8.00 -1.00
N ILE A 72 13.17 7.30 -1.37
CA ILE A 72 11.81 7.59 -0.90
C ILE A 72 11.40 6.50 0.08
N CYS A 73 11.19 6.90 1.34
CA CYS A 73 10.65 6.03 2.37
C CYS A 73 9.12 6.05 2.34
N TYR A 74 8.50 4.88 2.28
CA TYR A 74 7.05 4.76 2.37
C TYR A 74 6.59 4.31 3.76
N LYS A 75 5.36 4.71 4.14
CA LYS A 75 4.62 4.23 5.32
C LYS A 75 3.14 4.07 4.98
N VAL A 76 2.45 3.17 5.67
CA VAL A 76 0.98 3.06 5.56
C VAL A 76 0.33 4.19 6.37
N ALA A 77 -0.42 5.04 5.69
CA ALA A 77 -1.09 6.21 6.26
C ALA A 77 -2.57 5.94 6.57
N ASN A 78 -3.21 5.06 5.80
CA ASN A 78 -4.62 4.73 6.01
C ASN A 78 -4.81 3.72 7.17
N GLN A 79 -5.46 4.15 8.24
CA GLN A 79 -5.68 3.32 9.43
C GLN A 79 -6.61 2.14 9.16
N GLN A 80 -7.70 2.32 8.41
CA GLN A 80 -8.63 1.24 8.07
C GLN A 80 -7.92 0.10 7.33
N VAL A 81 -6.99 0.43 6.43
CA VAL A 81 -6.18 -0.58 5.74
C VAL A 81 -5.28 -1.35 6.70
N LYS A 82 -4.70 -0.70 7.72
CA LYS A 82 -3.91 -1.40 8.74
C LYS A 82 -4.77 -2.40 9.49
N ASP A 83 -5.96 -1.99 9.91
CA ASP A 83 -6.89 -2.83 10.67
C ASP A 83 -7.34 -4.04 9.84
N ILE A 84 -7.69 -3.84 8.56
CA ILE A 84 -8.05 -4.93 7.63
C ILE A 84 -6.89 -5.91 7.46
N VAL A 85 -5.67 -5.42 7.21
CA VAL A 85 -4.51 -6.29 7.00
C VAL A 85 -4.14 -7.06 8.27
N ALA A 86 -4.34 -6.46 9.46
CA ALA A 86 -4.14 -7.14 10.74
C ALA A 86 -5.19 -8.23 11.03
N ILE A 87 -6.39 -8.15 10.46
CA ILE A 87 -7.41 -9.20 10.56
C ILE A 87 -7.08 -10.39 9.64
N LEU A 88 -6.47 -10.13 8.48
CA LEU A 88 -6.20 -11.15 7.46
C LEU A 88 -4.97 -12.04 7.78
N PHE A 89 -4.07 -11.61 8.66
CA PHE A 89 -2.75 -12.23 8.86
C PHE A 89 -2.30 -12.21 10.32
#